data_AF-A0A527W5V8-F1
#
_entry.id   AF-A0A527W5V8-F1
#
_cell.length_a   1.000
_cell.length_b   1.000
_cell.length_c   1.000
_cell.angle_alpha   90.00
_cell.angle_beta   90.00
_cell.angle_gamma   90.00
#
_symmetry.space_group_name_H-M   'P 1'
#
loop_
_entity.id
_entity.type
_entity.pdbx_description
1 polymer ?
#
loop_
_entity_poly.entity_id
_entity_poly.type
_entity_poly.pdbx_seq_one_letter_code
_entity_poly.pdbx_strand_id
1 'polypeptide(L)'
;LYVTASAEVRAQRRLAEIDSIGGTADFNDILADILRRDERDMGRADSPLKPAADAHLLDTSEMAIEAAFLAAKAIIDDVLAKRNKA
;
A
#
# COMPACT_ATOMS: atom_id res chain seq x y z
N LEU A 1 -9.20 -6.48 1.02
CA LEU A 1 -8.23 -5.86 0.09
C LEU A 1 -6.85 -5.92 0.73
N TYR A 2 -5.83 -6.25 -0.05
CA TYR A 2 -4.43 -6.10 0.33
C TYR A 2 -3.82 -5.07 -0.62
N VAL A 3 -3.54 -3.86 -0.10
CA VAL A 3 -3.04 -2.74 -0.90
C VAL A 3 -1.53 -2.69 -0.77
N THR A 4 -0.84 -2.59 -1.91
CA THR A 4 0.62 -2.52 -1.95
C THR A 4 1.11 -1.44 -2.91
N ALA A 5 2.40 -1.13 -2.81
CA ALA A 5 3.17 -0.36 -3.76
C ALA A 5 4.66 -0.68 -3.55
N SER A 6 5.48 -0.48 -4.58
CA SER A 6 6.93 -0.64 -4.45
C SER A 6 7.51 0.25 -3.34
N ALA A 7 8.62 -0.19 -2.74
CA ALA A 7 9.27 0.55 -1.66
C ALA A 7 9.73 1.93 -2.14
N GLU A 8 10.20 2.01 -3.38
CA GLU A 8 10.65 3.22 -4.05
C GLU A 8 9.50 4.22 -4.22
N VAL A 9 8.33 3.77 -4.68
CA VAL A 9 7.15 4.65 -4.83
C VAL A 9 6.68 5.15 -3.47
N ARG A 10 6.68 4.28 -2.44
CA ARG A 10 6.33 4.70 -1.07
C ARG A 10 7.34 5.70 -0.52
N ALA A 11 8.63 5.51 -0.78
CA ALA A 11 9.68 6.45 -0.38
C ALA A 11 9.52 7.80 -1.08
N GLN A 12 9.25 7.81 -2.39
CA GLN A 12 9.01 9.04 -3.16
C GLN A 12 7.81 9.82 -2.64
N ARG A 13 6.68 9.12 -2.41
CA ARG A 13 5.46 9.74 -1.83
C ARG A 13 5.76 10.33 -0.46
N ARG A 14 6.49 9.60 0.39
CA ARG A 14 6.86 10.06 1.73
C ARG A 14 7.77 11.29 1.69
N LEU A 15 8.74 11.33 0.78
CA LEU A 15 9.59 12.51 0.58
C LEU A 15 8.75 13.71 0.17
N ALA A 16 7.87 13.56 -0.82
CA ALA A 16 7.00 14.63 -1.28
C ALA A 16 6.08 15.17 -0.17
N GLU A 17 5.56 14.30 0.71
CA GLU A 17 4.80 14.71 1.89
C GLU A 17 5.65 15.59 2.84
N ILE A 18 6.88 15.18 3.13
CA ILE A 18 7.79 15.90 4.02
C ILE A 18 8.14 17.27 3.43
N ASP A 19 8.45 17.32 2.14
CA ASP A 19 8.74 18.57 1.43
C ASP A 19 7.53 19.51 1.43
N SER A 20 6.31 18.97 1.28
CA SER A 20 5.07 19.77 1.24
C SER A 20 4.78 20.52 2.54
N ILE A 21 5.28 20.01 3.67
CA ILE A 21 5.13 20.64 4.99
C ILE A 21 6.37 21.46 5.41
N GLY A 22 7.31 21.68 4.50
CA GLY A 22 8.54 22.45 4.74
C GLY A 22 9.63 21.67 5.50
N GLY A 23 9.52 20.35 5.56
CA GLY A 23 10.55 19.48 6.10
C GLY A 23 11.68 19.21 5.09
N THR A 24 12.69 18.44 5.51
CA THR A 24 13.75 17.95 4.63
C THR A 24 14.15 16.56 5.09
N ALA A 25 14.28 15.63 4.15
CA ALA A 25 14.70 14.27 4.40
C ALA A 25 15.48 13.72 3.20
N ASP A 26 16.30 12.69 3.42
CA ASP A 26 17.01 11.99 2.36
C ASP A 26 16.19 10.82 1.83
N PHE A 27 16.13 10.66 0.51
CA PHE A 27 15.39 9.59 -0.14
C PHE A 27 15.91 8.19 0.25
N ASN A 28 17.23 8.00 0.32
CA ASN A 28 17.82 6.71 0.64
C ASN A 28 17.58 6.33 2.10
N ASP A 29 17.60 7.31 3.01
CA ASP A 29 17.26 7.08 4.42
C ASP A 29 15.80 6.63 4.57
N ILE A 30 14.88 7.28 3.86
CA ILE A 30 13.46 6.90 3.84
C ILE A 30 13.30 5.49 3.26
N LEU A 31 13.92 5.21 2.12
CA LEU A 31 13.84 3.91 1.46
C LEU A 31 14.38 2.79 2.35
N ALA A 32 15.54 3.00 2.97
CA ALA A 32 16.16 2.05 3.88
C ALA A 32 15.27 1.78 5.12
N ASP A 33 14.62 2.82 5.65
CA ASP A 33 13.68 2.65 6.76
C ASP A 33 12.43 1.87 6.35
N ILE A 34 11.89 2.14 5.16
CA ILE A 34 10.76 1.40 4.59
C ILE A 34 11.10 -0.07 4.42
N LEU A 35 12.22 -0.40 3.75
CA LEU A 35 12.63 -1.78 3.52
C LEU A 35 12.83 -2.55 4.83
N ARG A 36 13.48 -1.93 5.82
CA ARG A 36 13.71 -2.53 7.13
C ARG A 36 12.40 -2.82 7.87
N ARG A 37 11.42 -1.90 7.78
CA ARG A 37 10.10 -2.08 8.39
C ARG A 37 9.33 -3.19 7.68
N ASP A 38 9.34 -3.22 6.36
CA ASP A 38 8.65 -4.25 5.59
C ASP A 38 9.21 -5.64 5.90
N GLU A 39 10.54 -5.81 5.91
CA GLU A 39 11.18 -7.07 6.25
C GLU A 39 10.80 -7.55 7.65
N ARG A 40 10.86 -6.64 8.63
CA ARG A 40 10.47 -6.95 10.02
C ARG A 40 8.99 -7.31 10.13
N ASP A 41 8.11 -6.55 9.48
CA ASP A 41 6.66 -6.71 9.60
C ASP A 41 6.15 -7.93 8.81
N MET A 42 6.84 -8.32 7.73
CA MET A 42 6.58 -9.58 7.02
C MET A 42 7.13 -10.80 7.77
N GLY A 43 8.27 -10.65 8.45
CA GLY A 43 8.96 -11.74 9.15
C GLY A 43 8.51 -12.01 10.59
N ARG A 44 7.65 -11.16 11.17
CA ARG A 44 7.21 -11.33 12.58
C ARG A 44 6.40 -12.62 12.76
N ALA A 45 6.70 -13.34 13.85
CA ALA A 45 5.99 -14.57 14.21
C ALA A 45 4.51 -14.33 14.50
N ASP A 46 4.20 -13.23 15.19
CA ASP A 46 2.84 -12.84 15.54
C ASP A 46 2.26 -11.85 14.54
N SER A 47 1.10 -12.18 13.97
CA SER A 47 0.35 -11.36 13.01
C SER A 47 1.16 -10.88 11.80
N PRO A 48 1.93 -11.72 11.07
CA PRO A 48 2.77 -11.28 9.95
C PRO A 48 2.00 -10.46 8.91
N LEU A 49 2.65 -9.46 8.33
CA LEU A 49 2.12 -8.69 7.20
C LEU A 49 2.09 -9.58 5.96
N LYS A 50 0.97 -10.27 5.75
CA LYS A 50 0.72 -11.13 4.59
C LYS A 50 -0.73 -10.97 4.12
N PRO A 51 -0.99 -11.12 2.81
CA PRO A 51 -2.36 -11.14 2.30
C PRO A 51 -3.14 -12.31 2.92
N ALA A 52 -4.43 -12.08 3.23
CA ALA A 52 -5.35 -13.16 3.55
C ALA A 52 -5.57 -14.04 2.31
N ALA A 53 -6.01 -15.28 2.50
CA ALA A 53 -6.20 -16.23 1.40
C ALA A 53 -7.22 -15.76 0.35
N ASP A 54 -8.19 -14.96 0.77
CA ASP A 54 -9.24 -14.34 -0.04
C ASP A 54 -9.00 -12.86 -0.32
N ALA A 55 -7.82 -12.33 0.03
CA ALA A 55 -7.52 -10.92 -0.16
C ALA A 55 -7.33 -10.61 -1.65
N HIS A 56 -8.13 -9.67 -2.14
CA HIS A 56 -7.88 -9.02 -3.43
C HIS A 56 -6.64 -8.11 -3.34
N LEU A 57 -5.61 -8.41 -4.14
CA LEU A 57 -4.41 -7.59 -4.27
C LEU A 57 -4.70 -6.33 -5.10
N LEU A 58 -4.31 -5.17 -4.57
CA LEU A 58 -4.36 -3.87 -5.26
C LEU A 58 -2.98 -3.24 -5.23
N ASP A 59 -2.24 -3.32 -6.34
CA ASP A 59 -0.97 -2.63 -6.50
C ASP A 59 -1.19 -1.21 -7.02
N THR A 60 -0.72 -0.23 -6.24
CA THR A 60 -0.89 1.20 -6.53
C THR A 60 0.40 1.86 -6.99
N SER A 61 1.45 1.09 -7.31
CA SER A 61 2.77 1.61 -7.70
C SER A 61 2.69 2.61 -8.85
N GLU A 62 1.82 2.34 -9.83
CA GLU A 62 1.63 3.18 -11.03
C GLU A 62 0.29 3.91 -11.05
N MET A 63 -0.39 4.01 -9.90
CA MET A 63 -1.72 4.61 -9.81
C MET A 63 -1.67 5.99 -9.15
N ALA A 64 -2.43 6.93 -9.70
CA ALA A 64 -2.85 8.14 -9.00
C ALA A 64 -3.88 7.79 -7.91
N ILE A 65 -4.08 8.70 -6.95
CA ILE A 65 -4.98 8.51 -5.79
C ILE A 65 -6.40 8.13 -6.25
N GLU A 66 -6.95 8.86 -7.21
CA GLU A 66 -8.31 8.68 -7.73
C GLU A 66 -8.44 7.36 -8.48
N ALA A 67 -7.41 6.95 -9.22
CA ALA A 67 -7.38 5.66 -9.90
C ALA A 67 -7.36 4.50 -8.88
N ALA A 68 -6.54 4.61 -7.83
CA ALA A 68 -6.49 3.62 -6.75
C ALA A 68 -7.84 3.54 -6.01
N PHE A 69 -8.48 4.67 -5.75
CA PHE A 69 -9.80 4.73 -5.13
C PHE A 69 -10.87 4.05 -5.98
N LEU A 70 -10.94 4.37 -7.27
CA LEU A 70 -11.92 3.77 -8.18
C LEU A 70 -11.70 2.26 -8.33
N ALA A 71 -10.45 1.80 -8.40
CA ALA A 71 -10.13 0.38 -8.45
C ALA A 71 -10.55 -0.35 -7.15
N ALA A 72 -10.27 0.23 -5.98
CA ALA A 72 -10.72 -0.32 -4.70
C ALA A 72 -12.26 -0.40 -4.64
N LYS A 73 -12.96 0.67 -5.04
CA LYS A 73 -14.43 0.71 -5.10
C LYS A 73 -14.99 -0.37 -6.02
N ALA A 74 -14.42 -0.54 -7.22
CA ALA A 74 -14.88 -1.56 -8.16
C ALA A 74 -14.77 -2.98 -7.59
N ILE A 75 -13.67 -3.30 -6.89
CA ILE A 75 -13.51 -4.60 -6.22
C ILE A 75 -14.57 -4.79 -5.14
N ILE A 76 -14.82 -3.77 -4.31
CA ILE A 76 -15.80 -3.83 -3.23
C ILE A 76 -17.22 -4.03 -3.81
N ASP A 77 -17.59 -3.27 -4.82
CA ASP A 77 -18.91 -3.35 -5.45
C ASP A 77 -19.18 -4.74 -6.05
N ASP A 78 -18.18 -5.33 -6.71
CA ASP A 78 -18.29 -6.69 -7.29
C ASP A 78 -18.51 -7.75 -6.19
N VAL A 79 -17.74 -7.68 -5.10
CA VAL A 79 -17.89 -8.60 -3.96
C VAL A 79 -19.26 -8.44 -3.29
N LEU A 80 -19.73 -7.21 -3.08
CA LEU A 80 -21.05 -6.95 -2.51
C LEU A 80 -22.18 -7.44 -3.41
N ALA A 81 -22.06 -7.24 -4.73
CA ALA A 81 -23.04 -7.72 -5.70
C ALA A 81 -23.14 -9.25 -5.72
N LYS A 82 -22.00 -9.95 -5.63
CA LYS A 82 -21.95 -11.42 -5.52
C LYS A 82 -22.57 -11.91 -4.22
N ARG A 83 -22.30 -11.24 -3.10
CA ARG A 83 -22.88 -11.59 -1.79
C ARG A 83 -24.40 -11.44 -1.75
N ASN A 84 -24.95 -10.40 -2.39
CA ASN A 84 -26.39 -10.14 -2.41
C ASN A 84 -27.17 -11.07 -3.36
N LYS A 85 -26.49 -11.81 -4.23
CA LYS A 85 -27.09 -12.81 -5.14
C LYS A 85 -27.05 -14.23 -4.59
N ALA A 86 -26.29 -14.47 -3.52
CA ALA A 86 -26.20 -15.74 -2.80
C ALA A 86 -27.21 -15.78 -1.66
#